data_AF-A0A1U6IWK6-F1
#
_entry.id   AF-A0A1U6IWK6-F1
#
_cell.length_a   1.000
_cell.length_b   1.000
_cell.length_c   1.000
_cell.angle_alpha   90.00
_cell.angle_beta   90.00
_cell.angle_gamma   90.00
#
_symmetry.space_group_name_H-M   'P 1'
#
loop_
_entity.id
_entity.type
_entity.pdbx_description
1 polymer ?
#
loop_
_entity_poly.entity_id
_entity_poly.type
_entity_poly.pdbx_seq_one_letter_code
_entity_poly.pdbx_strand_id
1 'polypeptide(L)'
;MRRAAEAVWQAVHSERRRLAADLSDLRDEQWRFPSLCRGWDVHDVLAHLVDTARTGRFAFVRDLLAARMDFDRANENGIAREKRQDPQDTINAFGEAANLTRTPPANLTTRLVEAIVHGEDIRRPLDIAGSYPEPAVVQALT
;
A
#
# COMPACT_ATOMS: atom_id res chain seq x y z
N MET A 1 -2.90 13.89 -20.58
CA MET A 1 -2.15 13.93 -19.30
C MET A 1 -3.06 14.01 -18.07
N ARG A 2 -3.89 15.06 -17.88
CA ARG A 2 -4.77 15.18 -16.68
C ARG A 2 -5.76 14.02 -16.51
N ARG A 3 -6.47 13.62 -17.57
CA ARG A 3 -7.41 12.48 -17.54
C ARG A 3 -6.75 11.14 -17.20
N ALA A 4 -5.50 10.94 -17.65
CA ALA A 4 -4.75 9.72 -17.34
C ALA A 4 -4.35 9.68 -15.86
N ALA A 5 -3.88 10.80 -15.31
CA ALA A 5 -3.59 10.90 -13.88
C ALA A 5 -4.84 10.72 -13.02
N GLU A 6 -5.98 11.27 -13.44
CA GLU A 6 -7.28 11.08 -12.79
C GLU A 6 -7.71 9.61 -12.79
N ALA A 7 -7.59 8.91 -13.93
CA ALA A 7 -7.90 7.48 -14.02
C ALA A 7 -7.01 6.63 -13.09
N VAL A 8 -5.72 6.94 -13.00
CA VAL A 8 -4.81 6.28 -12.05
C VAL A 8 -5.28 6.49 -10.61
N TRP A 9 -5.58 7.73 -10.22
CA TRP A 9 -6.03 7.99 -8.85
C TRP A 9 -7.37 7.35 -8.52
N GLN A 10 -8.32 7.32 -9.46
CA GLN A 10 -9.58 6.60 -9.27
C GLN A 10 -9.35 5.11 -9.03
N ALA A 11 -8.46 4.47 -9.81
CA ALA A 11 -8.10 3.08 -9.60
C ALA A 11 -7.43 2.87 -8.22
N VAL A 12 -6.44 3.69 -7.87
CA VAL A 12 -5.75 3.61 -6.58
C VAL A 12 -6.71 3.76 -5.41
N HIS A 13 -7.61 4.75 -5.43
CA HIS A 13 -8.58 4.96 -4.36
C HIS A 13 -9.59 3.82 -4.26
N SER A 14 -10.04 3.29 -5.40
CA SER A 14 -10.92 2.11 -5.44
C SER A 14 -10.25 0.90 -4.81
N GLU A 15 -9.01 0.60 -5.20
CA GLU A 15 -8.30 -0.58 -4.71
C GLU A 15 -7.93 -0.48 -3.24
N ARG A 16 -7.58 0.71 -2.73
CA ARG A 16 -7.38 0.93 -1.29
C ARG A 16 -8.65 0.64 -0.48
N ARG A 17 -9.81 1.14 -0.93
CA ARG A 17 -11.09 0.89 -0.25
C ARG A 17 -11.49 -0.59 -0.29
N ARG A 18 -11.28 -1.25 -1.43
CA ARG A 18 -11.53 -2.69 -1.57
C ARG A 18 -10.65 -3.50 -0.63
N LEU A 19 -9.34 -3.21 -0.61
CA LEU A 19 -8.42 -3.88 0.28
C LEU A 19 -8.79 -3.65 1.75
N ALA A 20 -9.14 -2.43 2.16
CA ALA A 20 -9.62 -2.18 3.52
C ALA A 20 -10.86 -3.03 3.88
N ALA A 21 -11.79 -3.21 2.94
CA ALA A 21 -12.97 -4.05 3.13
C ALA A 21 -12.63 -5.56 3.16
N ASP A 22 -11.71 -6.02 2.31
CA ASP A 22 -11.25 -7.42 2.32
C ASP A 22 -10.62 -7.80 3.67
N LEU A 23 -9.99 -6.83 4.33
CA LEU A 23 -9.24 -7.05 5.57
C LEU A 23 -10.07 -6.86 6.84
N SER A 24 -11.25 -6.25 6.78
CA SER A 24 -12.02 -5.87 7.99
C SER A 24 -12.40 -7.06 8.86
N ASP A 25 -12.64 -8.22 8.22
CA ASP A 25 -13.15 -9.42 8.87
C ASP A 25 -12.06 -10.50 9.08
N LEU A 26 -10.79 -10.14 8.91
CA LEU A 26 -9.69 -11.07 9.17
C LEU A 26 -9.60 -11.42 10.65
N ARG A 27 -9.33 -12.70 10.90
CA ARG A 27 -9.00 -13.20 12.24
C ARG A 27 -7.59 -12.77 12.65
N ASP A 28 -7.38 -12.63 13.94
CA ASP A 28 -6.10 -12.19 14.53
C ASP A 28 -4.89 -13.03 14.09
N GLU A 29 -5.06 -14.32 13.81
CA GLU A 29 -3.97 -15.19 13.36
C GLU A 29 -3.56 -14.90 11.91
N GLN A 30 -4.49 -14.44 11.07
CA GLN A 30 -4.25 -14.19 9.64
C GLN A 30 -3.37 -12.97 9.42
N TRP A 31 -3.36 -12.01 10.34
CA TRP A 31 -2.47 -10.84 10.29
C TRP A 31 -0.99 -11.20 10.36
N ARG A 32 -0.67 -12.34 10.98
CA ARG A 32 0.71 -12.85 11.12
C ARG A 32 1.11 -13.82 10.01
N PHE A 33 0.23 -14.04 9.02
CA PHE A 33 0.59 -14.90 7.89
C PHE A 33 1.69 -14.24 7.07
N PRO A 34 2.70 -15.01 6.60
CA PRO A 34 3.68 -14.50 5.67
C PRO A 34 2.99 -13.93 4.43
N SER A 35 3.33 -12.69 4.09
CA SER A 35 2.96 -12.10 2.81
C SER A 35 3.86 -12.64 1.69
N LEU A 36 3.57 -12.24 0.44
CA LEU A 36 4.51 -12.48 -0.66
C LEU A 36 5.73 -11.53 -0.63
N CYS A 37 5.68 -10.45 0.17
CA CYS A 37 6.86 -9.65 0.48
C CYS A 37 7.74 -10.40 1.47
N ARG A 38 8.95 -10.79 1.05
CA ARG A 38 9.86 -11.59 1.87
C ARG A 38 10.16 -10.88 3.19
N GLY A 39 9.86 -11.56 4.30
CA GLY A 39 10.15 -11.08 5.65
C GLY A 39 9.05 -10.22 6.26
N TRP A 40 7.95 -9.97 5.54
CA TRP A 40 6.80 -9.19 6.01
C TRP A 40 5.58 -10.08 6.18
N ASP A 41 4.86 -9.88 7.29
CA ASP A 41 3.51 -10.42 7.45
C ASP A 41 2.45 -9.56 6.74
N VAL A 42 1.21 -10.01 6.72
CA VAL A 42 0.08 -9.24 6.15
C VAL A 42 -0.04 -7.85 6.78
N HIS A 43 0.19 -7.75 8.09
CA HIS A 43 0.09 -6.48 8.82
C HIS A 43 1.21 -5.51 8.46
N ASP A 44 2.43 -5.99 8.23
CA ASP A 44 3.57 -5.22 7.73
C ASP A 44 3.27 -4.61 6.37
N VAL A 45 2.72 -5.40 5.43
CA VAL A 45 2.35 -4.88 4.11
C VAL A 45 1.25 -3.82 4.22
N LEU A 46 0.23 -4.03 5.06
CA LEU A 46 -0.80 -3.01 5.26
C LEU A 46 -0.22 -1.72 5.86
N ALA A 47 0.65 -1.83 6.86
CA ALA A 47 1.32 -0.68 7.46
C ALA A 47 2.20 0.07 6.43
N HIS A 48 2.91 -0.67 5.59
CA HIS A 48 3.64 -0.09 4.46
C HIS A 48 2.70 0.68 3.52
N LEU A 49 1.54 0.13 3.17
CA LEU A 49 0.57 0.80 2.31
C LEU A 49 -0.04 2.07 2.92
N VAL A 50 -0.24 2.11 4.25
CA VAL A 50 -0.60 3.35 4.96
C VAL A 50 0.51 4.39 4.78
N ASP A 51 1.76 3.98 4.98
CA ASP A 51 2.91 4.87 4.88
C ASP A 51 3.07 5.43 3.47
N THR A 52 3.02 4.57 2.45
CA THR A 52 3.16 5.00 1.06
C THR A 52 1.99 5.90 0.66
N ALA A 53 0.77 5.67 1.14
CA ALA A 53 -0.38 6.53 0.87
C ALA A 53 -0.25 7.94 1.47
N ARG A 54 0.44 8.08 2.61
CA ARG A 54 0.67 9.36 3.29
C ARG A 54 1.93 10.08 2.79
N THR A 55 2.86 9.34 2.20
CA THR A 55 4.14 9.87 1.74
C THR A 55 4.01 10.71 0.46
N GLY A 56 4.24 12.03 0.63
CA GLY A 56 4.42 12.98 -0.47
C GLY A 56 5.89 13.26 -0.76
N ARG A 57 6.16 14.13 -1.73
CA ARG A 57 7.53 14.40 -2.23
C ARG A 57 8.56 14.77 -1.16
N PHE A 58 8.23 15.71 -0.27
CA PHE A 58 9.17 16.15 0.77
C PHE A 58 9.39 15.10 1.85
N ALA A 59 8.33 14.41 2.27
CA ALA A 59 8.42 13.33 3.24
C ALA A 59 9.31 12.20 2.70
N PHE A 60 9.15 11.84 1.42
CA PHE A 60 9.97 10.82 0.76
C PHE A 60 11.47 11.16 0.82
N VAL A 61 11.86 12.39 0.45
CA VAL A 61 13.28 12.80 0.48
C VAL A 61 13.83 12.77 1.90
N ARG A 62 13.06 13.27 2.88
CA ARG A 62 13.44 13.24 4.30
C ARG A 62 13.64 11.80 4.77
N ASP A 63 12.71 10.91 4.45
CA ASP A 63 12.71 9.52 4.93
C ASP A 63 13.88 8.74 4.30
N LEU A 64 14.16 8.96 3.01
CA LEU A 64 15.31 8.36 2.32
C LEU A 64 16.65 8.87 2.89
N LEU A 65 16.76 10.17 3.20
CA LEU A 65 17.95 10.72 3.85
C LEU A 65 18.14 10.14 5.26
N ALA A 66 17.07 10.04 6.04
CA ALA A 66 17.10 9.42 7.38
C ALA A 66 17.51 7.94 7.31
N ALA A 67 17.12 7.25 6.24
CA ALA A 67 17.52 5.89 5.93
C ALA A 67 18.90 5.76 5.27
N ARG A 68 19.65 6.87 5.07
CA ARG A 68 20.97 6.87 4.40
C ARG A 68 20.92 6.32 2.98
N MET A 69 19.88 6.66 2.23
CA MET A 69 19.63 6.23 0.85
C MET A 69 19.36 4.71 0.70
N ASP A 70 19.09 4.03 1.80
CA ASP A 70 18.67 2.63 1.83
C ASP A 70 17.14 2.55 1.83
N PHE A 71 16.58 1.97 0.76
CA PHE A 71 15.13 1.85 0.58
C PHE A 71 14.50 0.82 1.50
N ASP A 72 15.19 -0.29 1.77
CA ASP A 72 14.69 -1.34 2.65
C ASP A 72 14.56 -0.77 4.06
N ARG A 73 15.59 -0.04 4.51
CA ARG A 73 15.55 0.68 5.78
C ARG A 73 14.48 1.77 5.81
N ALA A 74 14.25 2.48 4.71
CA ALA A 74 13.18 3.48 4.64
C ALA A 74 11.80 2.83 4.80
N ASN A 75 11.60 1.68 4.16
CA ASN A 75 10.36 0.90 4.27
C ASN A 75 10.15 0.37 5.70
N GLU A 76 11.19 -0.20 6.32
CA GLU A 76 11.14 -0.65 7.73
C GLU A 76 10.75 0.49 8.68
N ASN A 77 11.33 1.68 8.51
CA ASN A 77 10.97 2.86 9.30
C ASN A 77 9.51 3.33 9.04
N GLY A 78 9.02 3.19 7.81
CA GLY A 78 7.64 3.48 7.43
C GLY A 78 6.66 2.51 8.10
N ILE A 79 6.94 1.21 8.02
CA ILE A 79 6.17 0.16 8.70
C ILE A 79 6.14 0.41 10.20
N ALA A 80 7.29 0.60 10.84
CA ALA A 80 7.36 0.84 12.29
C ALA A 80 6.57 2.10 12.73
N ARG A 81 6.42 3.09 11.85
CA ARG A 81 5.66 4.32 12.12
C ARG A 81 4.14 4.11 12.02
N GLU A 82 3.68 3.30 11.07
CA GLU A 82 2.25 3.15 10.77
C GLU A 82 1.63 1.85 11.30
N LYS A 83 2.41 0.80 11.56
CA LYS A 83 1.94 -0.45 12.18
C LYS A 83 1.46 -0.15 13.60
N ARG A 84 0.18 -0.41 13.86
CA ARG A 84 -0.44 -0.22 15.17
C ARG A 84 -0.40 -1.53 15.95
N GLN A 85 -0.67 -1.47 17.25
CA GLN A 85 -0.73 -2.69 18.06
C GLN A 85 -1.91 -3.57 17.64
N ASP A 86 -3.07 -2.94 17.41
CA ASP A 86 -4.25 -3.60 16.86
C ASP A 86 -4.26 -3.43 15.32
N PRO A 87 -4.33 -4.53 14.54
CA PRO A 87 -4.48 -4.45 13.09
C PRO A 87 -5.71 -3.66 12.63
N GLN A 88 -6.79 -3.65 13.41
CA GLN A 88 -7.99 -2.85 13.10
C GLN A 88 -7.68 -1.35 13.11
N ASP A 89 -6.80 -0.88 14.00
CA ASP A 89 -6.34 0.51 13.99
C ASP A 89 -5.50 0.82 12.75
N THR A 90 -4.75 -0.15 12.23
CA THR A 90 -4.02 0.00 10.97
C THR A 90 -4.99 0.04 9.78
N ILE A 91 -6.06 -0.77 9.77
CA ILE A 91 -7.13 -0.67 8.76
C ILE A 91 -7.79 0.70 8.81
N ASN A 92 -8.11 1.21 10.00
CA ASN A 92 -8.70 2.54 10.17
C ASN A 92 -7.79 3.63 9.59
N ALA A 93 -6.49 3.59 9.90
CA ALA A 93 -5.51 4.52 9.34
C ALA A 93 -5.39 4.40 7.81
N PHE A 94 -5.54 3.19 7.26
CA PHE A 94 -5.56 2.95 5.83
C PHE A 94 -6.83 3.51 5.15
N GLY A 95 -7.99 3.34 5.79
CA GLY A 95 -9.26 3.91 5.37
C GLY A 95 -9.22 5.44 5.31
N GLU A 96 -8.65 6.09 6.33
CA GLU A 96 -8.40 7.54 6.33
C GLU A 96 -7.50 7.99 5.17
N ALA A 97 -6.50 7.17 4.82
CA ALA A 97 -5.56 7.44 3.74
C ALA A 97 -6.10 7.06 2.35
N ALA A 98 -7.24 6.36 2.25
CA ALA A 98 -7.71 5.74 1.02
C ALA A 98 -7.90 6.74 -0.14
N ASN A 99 -8.35 7.96 0.18
CA ASN A 99 -8.62 9.02 -0.81
C ASN A 99 -7.45 10.00 -1.01
N LEU A 100 -6.30 9.78 -0.36
CA LEU A 100 -5.15 10.68 -0.48
C LEU A 100 -4.49 10.57 -1.85
N THR A 101 -4.24 11.73 -2.46
CA THR A 101 -3.55 11.91 -3.74
C THR A 101 -2.13 12.42 -3.47
N ARG A 102 -1.31 11.57 -2.83
CA ARG A 102 0.10 11.87 -2.50
C ARG A 102 1.02 10.88 -3.20
N THR A 103 2.08 11.42 -3.80
CA THR A 103 3.07 10.63 -4.53
C THR A 103 4.49 11.15 -4.24
N PRO A 104 5.49 10.26 -4.13
CA PRO A 104 6.91 10.65 -4.15
C PRO A 104 7.28 11.28 -5.51
N PRO A 105 8.49 11.83 -5.68
CA PRO A 105 8.99 12.31 -6.97
C PRO A 105 9.33 11.13 -7.91
N ALA A 106 8.35 10.28 -8.17
CA ALA A 106 8.43 9.10 -9.04
C ALA A 106 7.29 9.10 -10.06
N ASN A 107 7.34 8.17 -11.02
CA ASN A 107 6.24 7.95 -11.95
C ASN A 107 4.95 7.62 -11.18
N LEU A 108 3.84 8.24 -11.56
CA LEU A 108 2.53 8.03 -10.93
C LEU A 108 2.08 6.57 -11.01
N THR A 109 2.49 5.83 -12.04
CA THR A 109 2.26 4.37 -12.17
C THR A 109 2.70 3.59 -10.93
N THR A 110 3.72 4.04 -10.20
CA THR A 110 4.15 3.37 -8.96
C THR A 110 3.00 3.24 -7.96
N ARG A 111 2.04 4.17 -7.93
CA ARG A 111 0.85 4.08 -7.06
C ARG A 111 -0.10 2.94 -7.44
N LEU A 112 -0.15 2.54 -8.72
CA LEU A 112 -0.88 1.34 -9.14
C LEU A 112 -0.18 0.08 -8.64
N VAL A 113 1.17 0.04 -8.67
CA VAL A 113 1.94 -1.07 -8.10
C VAL A 113 1.64 -1.20 -6.60
N GLU A 114 1.70 -0.11 -5.84
CA GLU A 114 1.31 -0.12 -4.42
C GLU A 114 -0.10 -0.66 -4.20
N ALA A 115 -1.08 -0.20 -4.99
CA ALA A 115 -2.47 -0.55 -4.73
C ALA A 115 -2.82 -1.98 -5.19
N ILE A 116 -2.26 -2.43 -6.31
CA ILE A 116 -2.60 -3.71 -6.96
C ILE A 116 -1.62 -4.80 -6.54
N VAL A 117 -0.32 -4.60 -6.74
CA VAL A 117 0.69 -5.64 -6.50
C VAL A 117 0.82 -5.94 -5.02
N HIS A 118 1.03 -4.92 -4.18
CA HIS A 118 1.07 -5.14 -2.73
C HIS A 118 -0.29 -5.50 -2.12
N GLY A 119 -1.39 -5.16 -2.81
CA GLY A 119 -2.70 -5.73 -2.50
C GLY A 119 -2.74 -7.24 -2.72
N GLU A 120 -2.17 -7.74 -3.80
CA GLU A 120 -2.04 -9.17 -4.08
C GLU A 120 -1.05 -9.88 -3.14
N ASP A 121 0.01 -9.19 -2.69
CA ASP A 121 0.96 -9.71 -1.72
C ASP A 121 0.27 -10.06 -0.38
N ILE A 122 -0.87 -9.41 -0.09
CA ILE A 122 -1.76 -9.71 1.04
C ILE A 122 -2.83 -10.75 0.66
N ARG A 123 -3.55 -10.51 -0.45
CA ARG A 123 -4.74 -11.30 -0.80
C ARG A 123 -4.43 -12.77 -1.08
N ARG A 124 -3.34 -13.06 -1.79
CA ARG A 124 -3.03 -14.44 -2.24
C ARG A 124 -2.71 -15.39 -1.07
N PRO A 125 -1.86 -15.03 -0.09
CA PRO A 125 -1.66 -15.87 1.11
C PRO A 125 -2.93 -16.12 1.93
N LEU A 126 -3.94 -15.26 1.78
CA LEU A 126 -5.22 -15.33 2.48
C LEU A 126 -6.33 -16.01 1.65
N ASP A 127 -6.03 -16.46 0.43
CA ASP A 127 -6.99 -17.02 -0.52
C ASP A 127 -8.16 -16.06 -0.86
N ILE A 128 -7.87 -14.76 -0.88
CA ILE A 128 -8.81 -13.71 -1.28
C ILE A 128 -8.61 -13.42 -2.77
N ALA A 129 -9.70 -13.37 -3.54
CA ALA A 129 -9.64 -13.05 -4.96
C ALA A 129 -9.65 -11.53 -5.20
N GLY A 130 -8.60 -11.01 -5.83
CA GLY A 130 -8.58 -9.65 -6.36
C GLY A 130 -9.32 -9.51 -7.71
N SER A 131 -9.92 -8.35 -7.97
CA SER A 131 -10.56 -8.04 -9.27
C SER A 131 -10.21 -6.61 -9.72
N TYR A 132 -9.38 -6.51 -10.75
CA TYR A 132 -8.78 -5.25 -11.18
C TYR A 132 -9.23 -4.85 -12.59
N PRO A 133 -9.37 -3.55 -12.89
CA PRO A 133 -9.50 -3.10 -14.27
C PRO A 133 -8.25 -3.46 -15.08
N GLU A 134 -8.41 -4.19 -16.18
CA GLU A 134 -7.29 -4.61 -17.05
C GLU A 134 -6.34 -3.46 -17.44
N PRO A 135 -6.82 -2.25 -17.82
CA PRO A 135 -5.91 -1.14 -18.14
C PRO A 135 -5.01 -0.73 -16.98
N ALA A 136 -5.50 -0.83 -15.74
CA ALA A 136 -4.72 -0.48 -14.55
C ALA A 136 -3.65 -1.55 -14.26
N VAL A 137 -3.96 -2.82 -14.49
CA VAL A 137 -2.99 -3.92 -14.37
C VAL A 137 -1.89 -3.78 -15.41
N VAL A 138 -2.25 -3.58 -16.68
CA VAL A 138 -1.27 -3.41 -17.76
C VAL A 138 -0.34 -2.24 -17.45
N GLN A 139 -0.90 -1.10 -17.04
CA GLN A 139 -0.09 0.07 -16.70
C GLN A 139 0.83 -0.19 -15.49
N ALA A 140 0.42 -0.98 -14.50
CA ALA A 140 1.27 -1.31 -13.35
C ALA A 140 2.47 -2.21 -13.69
N LEU A 141 2.42 -2.93 -14.82
CA LEU A 141 3.44 -3.89 -15.25
C LEU A 141 4.44 -3.33 -16.27
N THR A 142 4.23 -2.09 -16.74
CA THR A 142 5.05 -1.41 -17.77
C THR A 142 5.76 -0.19 -17.23
#